data_AF-A0A968SWB2-F1
#
_entry.id   AF-A0A968SWB2-F1
#
_cell.length_a   1.000
_cell.length_b   1.000
_cell.length_c   1.000
_cell.angle_alpha   90.00
_cell.angle_beta   90.00
_cell.angle_gamma   90.00
#
_symmetry.space_group_name_H-M   'P 1'
#
loop_
_entity.id
_entity.type
_entity.pdbx_description
1 polymer ?
#
loop_
_entity_poly.entity_id
_entity_poly.type
_entity_poly.pdbx_seq_one_letter_code
_entity_poly.pdbx_strand_id
1 'polypeptide(L)'
;MAQGPQGLSRGAPEQRDIALDWLRGQPIEVEEGKAIGLKKSELLPDDAPQASRTEAAFGRLRDLLAVGALVRPFVFCFDQTELYGSSAPLARQFGVVLSRLIRECRNHVTVATGNEQVWTQKLEAHFEHADREVLERADARTRLDGVDRQMAEALLRVRLKPNPVPELRHFGFEWLDEFFSGVKEHKSAREVIREAARRWGEADRDPPISEVFEAFEESYWRLPKNSSSTLASSSGSPRRSPPWSTATRTSSRATKVTSAFVGDGRNHRSFFGFEPGQHWNRWKAILNESLRYVEQAHHEGGGGRAVFFRAEGQKRLATPTRETLDQNPDRLRIVELTKLDLADCFAAHTLWAEVEQGDREMSREEVDAFLLKRFADLAWRVVDAVPPPPPPPPPPDVVERLVRSAILITMEMLLERLRRETGTPWTPEAVLRAAEQHASIQVYTSPKATVLQWIHFS
;
A
#
# COMPACT_ATOMS: atom_id res chain seq x y z
N MET A 1 -9.51 -20.34 -46.48
CA MET A 1 -9.92 -19.13 -45.74
C MET A 1 -9.94 -19.47 -44.27
N ALA A 2 -8.85 -19.19 -43.56
CA ALA A 2 -8.79 -19.37 -42.12
C ALA A 2 -9.70 -18.32 -41.48
N GLN A 3 -10.66 -18.77 -40.68
CA GLN A 3 -11.45 -17.87 -39.84
C GLN A 3 -10.48 -17.14 -38.91
N GLY A 4 -10.33 -15.83 -39.10
CA GLY A 4 -9.53 -15.00 -38.23
C GLY A 4 -10.04 -15.09 -36.79
N PRO A 5 -9.17 -14.97 -35.78
CA PRO A 5 -9.59 -15.06 -34.39
C PRO A 5 -10.66 -14.00 -34.14
N GLN A 6 -11.86 -14.50 -33.80
CA GLN A 6 -12.96 -13.69 -33.29
C GLN A 6 -12.42 -12.77 -32.20
N GLY A 7 -12.82 -11.50 -32.27
CA GLY A 7 -12.20 -10.39 -31.56
C GLY A 7 -11.78 -10.74 -30.15
N LEU A 8 -10.56 -10.31 -29.80
CA LEU A 8 -10.09 -10.21 -28.42
C LEU A 8 -11.09 -9.35 -27.65
N SER A 9 -12.15 -9.99 -27.15
CA SER A 9 -12.98 -9.50 -26.07
C SER A 9 -12.01 -8.95 -25.05
N ARG A 10 -12.17 -7.68 -24.63
CA ARG A 10 -11.49 -7.20 -23.43
C ARG A 10 -11.76 -8.26 -22.37
N GLY A 11 -10.74 -9.03 -22.00
CA GLY A 11 -10.91 -10.22 -21.16
C GLY A 11 -11.72 -9.82 -19.93
N ALA A 12 -12.62 -10.70 -19.48
CA ALA A 12 -13.35 -10.45 -18.25
C ALA A 12 -12.32 -10.07 -17.16
N PRO A 13 -12.60 -9.09 -16.27
CA PRO A 13 -11.65 -8.64 -15.25
C PRO A 13 -10.97 -9.80 -14.50
N GLU A 14 -11.70 -10.89 -14.29
CA GLU A 14 -11.21 -12.12 -13.68
C GLU A 14 -10.09 -12.82 -14.48
N GLN A 15 -10.20 -12.90 -15.81
CA GLN A 15 -9.14 -13.49 -16.66
C GLN A 15 -7.86 -12.66 -16.60
N ARG A 16 -7.98 -11.34 -16.48
CA ARG A 16 -6.82 -10.46 -16.32
C ARG A 16 -6.12 -10.74 -15.00
N ASP A 17 -6.86 -10.88 -13.90
CA ASP A 17 -6.28 -11.15 -12.59
C ASP A 17 -5.58 -12.52 -12.56
N ILE A 18 -6.21 -13.55 -13.14
CA ILE A 18 -5.59 -14.87 -13.30
C ILE A 18 -4.29 -14.79 -14.13
N ALA A 19 -4.30 -14.03 -15.24
CA ALA A 19 -3.11 -13.83 -16.05
C ALA A 19 -1.99 -13.08 -15.29
N LEU A 20 -2.34 -12.10 -14.46
CA LEU A 20 -1.38 -11.39 -13.62
C LEU A 20 -0.79 -12.30 -12.54
N ASP A 21 -1.60 -13.13 -11.90
CA ASP A 21 -1.13 -14.10 -10.91
C ASP A 21 -0.20 -15.14 -11.54
N TRP A 22 -0.55 -15.64 -12.73
CA TRP A 22 0.36 -16.45 -13.52
C TRP A 22 1.66 -15.70 -13.85
N LEU A 23 1.61 -14.48 -14.37
CA LEU A 23 2.83 -13.69 -14.64
C LEU A 23 3.71 -13.52 -13.40
N ARG A 24 3.12 -13.37 -12.21
CA ARG A 24 3.82 -13.24 -10.91
C ARG A 24 4.40 -14.55 -10.37
N GLY A 25 4.31 -15.66 -11.11
CA GLY A 25 4.79 -16.95 -10.62
C GLY A 25 3.88 -17.58 -9.55
N GLN A 26 2.64 -17.10 -9.41
CA GLN A 26 1.70 -17.69 -8.46
C GLN A 26 1.12 -18.99 -9.05
N PRO A 27 1.02 -20.06 -8.25
CA PRO A 27 0.18 -21.20 -8.61
C PRO A 27 -1.27 -20.74 -8.79
N ILE A 28 -1.86 -21.17 -9.90
CA ILE A 28 -3.27 -20.98 -10.26
C ILE A 28 -3.89 -22.34 -10.53
N GLU A 29 -5.21 -22.46 -10.37
CA GLU A 29 -5.89 -23.74 -10.59
C GLU A 29 -5.87 -24.15 -12.05
N VAL A 30 -6.04 -25.45 -12.33
CA VAL A 30 -6.05 -25.97 -13.71
C VAL A 30 -7.17 -25.34 -14.54
N GLU A 31 -8.34 -25.12 -13.94
CA GLU A 31 -9.47 -24.49 -14.63
C GLU A 31 -9.24 -22.99 -14.87
N GLU A 32 -8.60 -22.29 -13.92
CA GLU A 32 -8.16 -20.89 -14.09
C GLU A 32 -7.13 -20.79 -15.23
N GLY A 33 -6.16 -21.70 -15.26
CA GLY A 33 -5.16 -21.78 -16.34
C GLY A 33 -5.80 -22.01 -17.71
N LYS A 34 -6.75 -22.94 -17.81
CA LYS A 34 -7.51 -23.16 -19.05
C LYS A 34 -8.29 -21.92 -19.48
N ALA A 35 -8.85 -21.17 -18.53
CA ALA A 35 -9.61 -19.95 -18.82
C ALA A 35 -8.75 -18.84 -19.46
N ILE A 36 -7.44 -18.86 -19.26
CA ILE A 36 -6.46 -17.97 -19.92
C ILE A 36 -5.62 -18.68 -21.00
N GLY A 37 -6.02 -19.89 -21.42
CA GLY A 37 -5.42 -20.61 -22.54
C GLY A 37 -4.14 -21.40 -22.22
N LEU A 38 -3.82 -21.63 -20.95
CA LEU A 38 -2.64 -22.37 -20.52
C LEU A 38 -2.90 -23.88 -20.43
N LYS A 39 -1.87 -24.68 -20.74
CA LYS A 39 -1.85 -26.12 -20.49
C LYS A 39 -1.44 -26.40 -19.05
N LYS A 40 -1.86 -27.55 -18.52
CA LYS A 40 -1.47 -28.02 -17.17
C LYS A 40 0.04 -28.06 -16.95
N SER A 41 0.82 -28.38 -17.99
CA SER A 41 2.29 -28.41 -17.94
C SER A 41 2.95 -27.04 -17.77
N GLU A 42 2.21 -25.95 -18.03
CA GLU A 42 2.68 -24.56 -17.91
C GLU A 42 2.35 -23.95 -16.53
N LEU A 43 1.63 -24.71 -15.70
CA LEU A 43 1.25 -24.33 -14.35
C LEU A 43 2.30 -24.80 -13.34
N LEU A 44 2.58 -23.96 -12.35
CA LEU A 44 3.44 -24.34 -11.24
C LEU A 44 2.66 -25.22 -10.25
N PRO A 45 3.31 -26.20 -9.62
CA PRO A 45 2.73 -26.90 -8.47
C PRO A 45 2.37 -25.93 -7.34
N ASP A 46 1.30 -26.24 -6.59
CA ASP A 46 0.79 -25.41 -5.49
C ASP A 46 1.84 -25.15 -4.39
N ASP A 47 2.69 -26.14 -4.16
CA ASP A 47 3.76 -26.18 -3.17
C ASP A 47 5.13 -25.76 -3.74
N ALA A 48 5.16 -25.26 -4.99
CA ALA A 48 6.41 -24.83 -5.62
C ALA A 48 7.19 -23.89 -4.69
N PRO A 49 8.49 -24.15 -4.45
CA PRO A 49 9.33 -23.29 -3.62
C PRO A 49 9.38 -21.85 -4.15
N GLN A 50 9.60 -20.88 -3.26
CA GLN A 50 9.68 -19.46 -3.66
C GLN A 50 10.70 -19.21 -4.77
N ALA A 51 11.87 -19.87 -4.71
CA ALA A 51 12.90 -19.75 -5.75
C ALA A 51 12.37 -20.18 -7.12
N SER A 52 11.63 -21.28 -7.20
CA SER A 52 11.01 -21.76 -8.44
C SER A 52 9.94 -20.81 -8.96
N ARG A 53 9.15 -20.20 -8.07
CA ARG A 53 8.15 -19.18 -8.44
C ARG A 53 8.81 -17.93 -9.00
N THR A 54 9.85 -17.43 -8.34
CA THR A 54 10.63 -16.28 -8.80
C THR A 54 11.25 -16.54 -10.16
N GLU A 55 11.82 -17.74 -10.37
CA GLU A 55 12.42 -18.10 -11.66
C GLU A 55 11.37 -18.19 -12.78
N ALA A 56 10.23 -18.80 -12.51
CA ALA A 56 9.14 -18.86 -13.47
C ALA A 56 8.58 -17.46 -13.79
N ALA A 57 8.42 -16.59 -12.79
CA ALA A 57 7.99 -15.21 -13.00
C ALA A 57 8.99 -14.44 -13.87
N PHE A 58 10.30 -14.62 -13.62
CA PHE A 58 11.35 -13.98 -14.41
C PHE A 58 11.38 -14.51 -15.85
N GLY A 59 11.25 -15.83 -16.06
CA GLY A 59 11.13 -16.42 -17.38
C GLY A 59 9.95 -15.85 -18.18
N ARG A 60 8.78 -15.74 -17.54
CA ARG A 60 7.57 -15.14 -18.14
C ARG A 60 7.78 -13.66 -18.49
N LEU A 61 8.43 -12.90 -17.62
CA LEU A 61 8.80 -11.50 -17.90
C LEU A 61 9.74 -11.40 -19.12
N ARG A 62 10.77 -12.24 -19.18
CA ARG A 62 11.70 -12.30 -20.31
C ARG A 62 10.98 -12.61 -21.62
N ASP A 63 10.07 -13.59 -21.60
CA ASP A 63 9.28 -13.95 -22.78
C ASP A 63 8.35 -12.80 -23.21
N LEU A 64 7.73 -12.11 -22.25
CA LEU A 64 6.92 -10.92 -22.51
C LEU A 64 7.74 -9.80 -23.17
N LEU A 65 8.97 -9.57 -22.70
CA LEU A 65 9.88 -8.57 -23.27
C LEU A 65 10.32 -8.96 -24.69
N ALA A 66 10.55 -10.25 -24.94
CA ALA A 66 10.88 -10.77 -26.25
C ALA A 66 9.74 -10.57 -27.25
N VAL A 67 8.49 -10.86 -26.85
CA VAL A 67 7.30 -10.56 -27.68
C VAL A 67 7.13 -9.06 -27.87
N GLY A 68 7.41 -8.28 -26.82
CA GLY A 68 7.43 -6.82 -26.85
C GLY A 68 8.25 -6.21 -27.99
N ALA A 69 9.31 -6.91 -28.43
CA ALA A 69 10.18 -6.43 -29.49
C ALA A 69 9.46 -6.23 -30.83
N LEU A 70 8.30 -6.88 -31.00
CA LEU A 70 7.44 -6.72 -32.18
C LEU A 70 6.57 -5.46 -32.14
N VAL A 71 6.45 -4.81 -30.96
CA VAL A 71 5.50 -3.72 -30.74
C VAL A 71 6.21 -2.45 -30.26
N ARG A 72 6.88 -2.51 -29.11
CA ARG A 72 7.60 -1.38 -28.50
C ARG A 72 8.54 -1.84 -27.37
N PRO A 73 9.61 -1.09 -27.09
CA PRO A 73 10.41 -1.30 -25.89
C PRO A 73 9.60 -1.09 -24.61
N PHE A 74 9.95 -1.84 -23.57
CA PHE A 74 9.44 -1.63 -22.22
C PHE A 74 10.34 -0.64 -21.46
N VAL A 75 9.74 0.12 -20.54
CA VAL A 75 10.50 0.96 -19.60
C VAL A 75 10.17 0.48 -18.19
N PHE A 76 11.19 0.04 -17.46
CA PHE A 76 11.08 -0.26 -16.03
C PHE A 76 11.62 0.93 -15.25
N CYS A 77 10.77 1.52 -14.41
CA CYS A 77 11.16 2.60 -13.52
C CYS A 77 11.15 2.08 -12.08
N PHE A 78 12.32 1.95 -11.48
CA PHE A 78 12.47 1.71 -10.06
C PHE A 78 12.73 3.05 -9.39
N ASP A 79 11.69 3.60 -8.78
CA ASP A 79 11.80 4.81 -7.97
C ASP A 79 11.90 4.46 -6.48
N GLN A 80 12.34 5.40 -5.66
CA GLN A 80 12.47 5.27 -4.19
C GLN A 80 13.24 4.01 -3.77
N THR A 81 14.34 3.76 -4.48
CA THR A 81 15.10 2.51 -4.37
C THR A 81 15.80 2.32 -3.03
N GLU A 82 15.93 3.38 -2.23
CA GLU A 82 16.36 3.32 -0.83
C GLU A 82 15.58 2.28 -0.02
N LEU A 83 14.32 2.02 -0.37
CA LEU A 83 13.49 0.99 0.25
C LEU A 83 14.05 -0.43 0.06
N TYR A 84 14.79 -0.70 -1.02
CA TYR A 84 15.48 -1.98 -1.22
C TYR A 84 16.75 -2.09 -0.36
N GLY A 85 17.41 -0.97 -0.07
CA GLY A 85 18.62 -0.87 0.78
C GLY A 85 18.32 -1.07 2.26
N SER A 86 17.07 -1.31 2.58
CA SER A 86 16.58 -1.41 3.91
C SER A 86 17.12 -2.69 4.60
N SER A 87 17.36 -3.79 3.87
CA SER A 87 18.02 -4.99 4.42
C SER A 87 18.99 -5.62 3.42
N ALA A 88 20.06 -6.21 3.92
CA ALA A 88 21.06 -6.86 3.07
C ALA A 88 20.48 -7.94 2.13
N PRO A 89 19.55 -8.82 2.56
CA PRO A 89 18.93 -9.78 1.64
C PRO A 89 18.10 -9.11 0.53
N LEU A 90 17.37 -8.04 0.85
CA LEU A 90 16.55 -7.34 -0.14
C LEU A 90 17.43 -6.57 -1.14
N ALA A 91 18.46 -5.89 -0.66
CA ALA A 91 19.45 -5.21 -1.49
C ALA A 91 20.15 -6.21 -2.44
N ARG A 92 20.57 -7.38 -1.94
CA ARG A 92 21.11 -8.46 -2.79
C ARG A 92 20.15 -8.87 -3.89
N GLN A 93 18.89 -9.15 -3.53
CA GLN A 93 17.88 -9.56 -4.52
C GLN A 93 17.61 -8.47 -5.56
N PHE A 94 17.61 -7.21 -5.16
CA PHE A 94 17.46 -6.09 -6.07
C PHE A 94 18.63 -6.00 -7.07
N GLY A 95 19.87 -6.14 -6.59
CA GLY A 95 21.05 -6.23 -7.45
C GLY A 95 20.95 -7.35 -8.49
N VAL A 96 20.52 -8.55 -8.05
CA VAL A 96 20.28 -9.70 -8.95
C VAL A 96 19.20 -9.39 -9.98
N VAL A 97 18.09 -8.76 -9.59
CA VAL A 97 17.02 -8.40 -10.56
C VAL A 97 17.55 -7.45 -11.62
N LEU A 98 18.28 -6.40 -11.22
CA LEU A 98 18.84 -5.43 -12.17
C LEU A 98 19.87 -6.10 -13.10
N SER A 99 20.78 -6.90 -12.56
CA SER A 99 21.83 -7.57 -13.35
C SER A 99 21.24 -8.57 -14.34
N ARG A 100 20.23 -9.34 -13.91
CA ARG A 100 19.51 -10.29 -14.79
C ARG A 100 18.70 -9.57 -15.87
N LEU A 101 18.03 -8.48 -15.55
CA LEU A 101 17.34 -7.66 -16.57
C LEU A 101 18.32 -7.22 -17.66
N ILE A 102 19.51 -6.75 -17.30
CA ILE A 102 20.51 -6.29 -18.27
C ILE A 102 21.10 -7.46 -19.07
N ARG A 103 21.40 -8.60 -18.43
CA ARG A 103 22.06 -9.74 -19.07
C ARG A 103 21.12 -10.61 -19.92
N GLU A 104 19.91 -10.87 -19.41
CA GLU A 104 19.02 -11.91 -19.94
C GLU A 104 17.84 -11.35 -20.72
N CYS A 105 17.46 -10.08 -20.49
CA CYS A 105 16.32 -9.47 -21.14
C CYS A 105 16.75 -8.47 -22.22
N ARG A 106 15.99 -8.42 -23.32
CA ARG A 106 16.17 -7.46 -24.41
C ARG A 106 14.93 -6.59 -24.53
N ASN A 107 15.01 -5.55 -25.37
CA ASN A 107 13.88 -4.66 -25.67
C ASN A 107 13.28 -3.99 -24.42
N HIS A 108 14.15 -3.55 -23.52
CA HIS A 108 13.76 -2.72 -22.40
C HIS A 108 14.79 -1.63 -22.11
N VAL A 109 14.34 -0.60 -21.42
CA VAL A 109 15.18 0.37 -20.72
C VAL A 109 14.83 0.25 -19.25
N THR A 110 15.83 0.06 -18.39
CA THR A 110 15.64 0.08 -16.94
C THR A 110 16.25 1.35 -16.37
N VAL A 111 15.43 2.12 -15.67
CA VAL A 111 15.81 3.34 -14.96
C VAL A 111 15.63 3.07 -13.47
N ALA A 112 16.69 3.26 -12.70
CA ALA A 112 16.65 3.21 -11.25
C ALA A 112 17.07 4.57 -10.67
N THR A 113 16.22 5.15 -9.84
CA THR A 113 16.46 6.45 -9.19
C THR A 113 16.57 6.27 -7.69
N GLY A 114 17.49 7.00 -7.07
CA GLY A 114 17.71 6.97 -5.63
C GLY A 114 18.76 7.97 -5.18
N ASN A 115 18.83 8.21 -3.88
CA ASN A 115 19.86 9.06 -3.30
C ASN A 115 21.24 8.38 -3.40
N GLU A 116 22.24 9.07 -3.96
CA GLU A 116 23.59 8.55 -4.20
C GLU A 116 24.25 7.96 -2.94
N GLN A 117 24.13 8.65 -1.80
CA GLN A 117 24.73 8.18 -0.56
C GLN A 117 24.07 6.90 -0.07
N VAL A 118 22.73 6.85 -0.08
CA VAL A 118 21.98 5.66 0.32
C VAL A 118 22.28 4.50 -0.63
N TRP A 119 22.35 4.77 -1.92
CA TRP A 119 22.63 3.78 -2.94
C TRP A 119 24.01 3.15 -2.73
N THR A 120 25.03 3.98 -2.58
CA THR A 120 26.42 3.51 -2.37
C THR A 120 26.56 2.73 -1.06
N GLN A 121 26.00 3.25 0.04
CA GLN A 121 26.24 2.70 1.38
C GLN A 121 25.32 1.53 1.76
N LYS A 122 24.08 1.52 1.28
CA LYS A 122 23.06 0.53 1.70
C LYS A 122 22.65 -0.44 0.62
N LEU A 123 22.78 -0.08 -0.66
CA LEU A 123 22.44 -0.97 -1.77
C LEU A 123 23.68 -1.66 -2.31
N GLU A 124 24.58 -0.92 -2.93
CA GLU A 124 25.74 -1.47 -3.64
C GLU A 124 26.69 -2.22 -2.72
N ALA A 125 26.82 -1.78 -1.47
CA ALA A 125 27.59 -2.48 -0.44
C ALA A 125 27.13 -3.93 -0.21
N HIS A 126 25.89 -4.26 -0.60
CA HIS A 126 25.33 -5.60 -0.48
C HIS A 126 25.21 -6.33 -1.81
N PHE A 127 25.46 -5.69 -2.96
CA PHE A 127 25.41 -6.37 -4.25
C PHE A 127 26.58 -7.34 -4.42
N GLU A 128 26.34 -8.46 -5.09
CA GLU A 128 27.43 -9.37 -5.42
C GLU A 128 28.39 -8.72 -6.41
N HIS A 129 29.64 -9.17 -6.42
CA HIS A 129 30.66 -8.58 -7.31
C HIS A 129 30.26 -8.67 -8.79
N ALA A 130 29.70 -9.81 -9.19
CA ALA A 130 29.24 -10.03 -10.57
C ALA A 130 28.06 -9.12 -10.96
N ASP A 131 27.19 -8.74 -10.02
CA ASP A 131 26.07 -7.82 -10.28
C ASP A 131 26.57 -6.39 -10.48
N ARG A 132 27.50 -5.94 -9.63
CA ARG A 132 28.11 -4.60 -9.71
C ARG A 132 28.83 -4.39 -11.04
N GLU A 133 29.62 -5.36 -11.46
CA GLU A 133 30.37 -5.28 -12.72
C GLU A 133 29.44 -5.08 -13.94
N VAL A 134 28.24 -5.67 -13.93
CA VAL A 134 27.24 -5.46 -15.00
C VAL A 134 26.75 -4.03 -15.01
N LEU A 135 26.42 -3.50 -13.84
CA LEU A 135 25.90 -2.15 -13.68
C LEU A 135 26.95 -1.10 -14.04
N GLU A 136 28.23 -1.36 -13.71
CA GLU A 136 29.36 -0.50 -14.08
C GLU A 136 29.61 -0.52 -15.60
N ARG A 137 29.60 -1.70 -16.22
CA ARG A 137 29.76 -1.84 -17.69
C ARG A 137 28.63 -1.23 -18.50
N ALA A 138 27.45 -1.09 -17.91
CA ALA A 138 26.33 -0.45 -18.56
C ALA A 138 26.53 1.07 -18.75
N ASP A 139 27.58 1.67 -18.16
CA ASP A 139 27.94 3.09 -18.26
C ASP A 139 26.74 4.04 -18.08
N ALA A 140 25.83 3.65 -17.18
CA ALA A 140 24.49 4.21 -17.09
C ALA A 140 24.26 5.04 -15.81
N ARG A 141 25.31 5.30 -15.03
CA ARG A 141 25.18 6.10 -13.79
C ARG A 141 25.20 7.58 -14.13
N THR A 142 24.02 8.17 -14.16
CA THR A 142 23.87 9.63 -14.24
C THR A 142 23.65 10.19 -12.85
N ARG A 143 24.59 11.00 -12.37
CA ARG A 143 24.40 11.81 -11.16
C ARG A 143 23.59 13.06 -11.52
N LEU A 144 22.51 13.27 -10.79
CA LEU A 144 21.73 14.49 -10.86
C LEU A 144 22.11 15.36 -9.68
N ASP A 145 22.86 16.43 -9.93
CA ASP A 145 23.15 17.42 -8.91
C ASP A 145 21.90 18.24 -8.55
N GLY A 146 21.93 18.86 -7.37
CA GLY A 146 20.90 19.82 -6.99
C GLY A 146 20.89 21.03 -7.92
N VAL A 147 19.82 21.82 -7.85
CA VAL A 147 19.75 23.10 -8.54
C VAL A 147 20.73 24.08 -7.91
N ASP A 148 21.49 24.77 -8.75
CA ASP A 148 22.28 25.92 -8.36
C ASP A 148 21.42 27.19 -8.35
N ARG A 149 22.03 28.33 -8.00
CA ARG A 149 21.36 29.64 -7.97
C ARG A 149 20.74 30.03 -9.31
N GLN A 150 21.41 29.79 -10.44
CA GLN A 150 20.90 30.15 -11.76
C GLN A 150 19.73 29.26 -12.18
N MET A 151 19.85 27.96 -11.95
CA MET A 151 18.78 26.98 -12.18
C MET A 151 17.58 27.24 -11.27
N ALA A 152 17.79 27.64 -10.02
CA ALA A 152 16.73 28.03 -9.11
C ALA A 152 15.95 29.25 -9.62
N GLU A 153 16.65 30.30 -10.09
CA GLU A 153 16.01 31.46 -10.70
C GLU A 153 15.21 31.05 -11.94
N ALA A 154 15.80 30.25 -12.84
CA ALA A 154 15.12 29.76 -14.03
C ALA A 154 13.88 28.92 -13.68
N LEU A 155 13.97 28.03 -12.70
CA LEU A 155 12.86 27.22 -12.18
C LEU A 155 11.71 28.10 -11.70
N LEU A 156 12.00 29.11 -10.87
CA LEU A 156 10.99 30.02 -10.34
C LEU A 156 10.36 30.85 -11.46
N ARG A 157 11.15 31.39 -12.39
CA ARG A 157 10.63 32.12 -13.56
C ARG A 157 9.69 31.27 -14.41
N VAL A 158 10.03 30.01 -14.67
CA VAL A 158 9.19 29.08 -15.42
C VAL A 158 7.89 28.79 -14.67
N ARG A 159 7.95 28.60 -13.33
CA ARG A 159 6.78 28.34 -12.49
C ARG A 159 5.82 29.52 -12.39
N LEU A 160 6.34 30.75 -12.41
CA LEU A 160 5.53 31.98 -12.35
C LEU A 160 4.92 32.37 -13.70
N LYS A 161 5.44 31.85 -14.82
CA LYS A 161 4.95 32.20 -16.17
C LYS A 161 3.46 31.92 -16.42
N PRO A 162 2.86 30.80 -15.97
CA PRO A 162 1.44 30.48 -16.21
C PRO A 162 0.49 31.36 -15.40
N ASN A 163 0.91 31.81 -14.22
CA ASN A 163 0.15 32.68 -13.32
C ASN A 163 0.97 33.93 -13.04
N PRO A 164 0.98 34.92 -13.96
CA PRO A 164 1.71 36.16 -13.75
C PRO A 164 1.00 36.99 -12.68
N VAL A 165 1.22 36.66 -11.42
CA VAL A 165 0.75 37.44 -10.27
C VAL A 165 1.45 38.81 -10.34
N PRO A 166 0.73 39.92 -10.58
CA PRO A 166 1.33 41.24 -10.74
C PRO A 166 2.20 41.66 -9.54
N GLU A 167 1.83 41.20 -8.34
CA GLU A 167 2.57 41.39 -7.10
C GLU A 167 3.92 40.63 -7.12
N LEU A 168 3.97 39.42 -7.71
CA LEU A 168 5.20 38.61 -7.83
C LEU A 168 6.23 39.19 -8.80
N ARG A 169 5.86 40.15 -9.66
CA ARG A 169 6.82 40.88 -10.52
C ARG A 169 7.78 41.76 -9.72
N HIS A 170 7.41 42.12 -8.49
CA HIS A 170 8.21 42.98 -7.60
C HIS A 170 9.08 42.17 -6.64
N PHE A 171 8.84 40.87 -6.50
CA PHE A 171 9.71 40.00 -5.74
C PHE A 171 10.91 39.65 -6.61
N GLY A 172 12.01 40.37 -6.37
CA GLY A 172 13.28 40.02 -6.99
C GLY A 172 13.82 38.69 -6.46
N PHE A 173 14.80 38.16 -7.19
CA PHE A 173 15.47 36.89 -6.88
C PHE A 173 16.78 37.09 -6.12
N GLU A 174 17.05 38.29 -5.60
CA GLU A 174 18.29 38.63 -4.87
C GLU A 174 18.45 37.78 -3.60
N TRP A 175 17.34 37.34 -3.01
CA TRP A 175 17.35 36.44 -1.87
C TRP A 175 17.97 35.07 -2.19
N LEU A 176 18.01 34.65 -3.46
CA LEU A 176 18.69 33.42 -3.86
C LEU A 176 20.19 33.51 -3.56
N ASP A 177 20.80 34.69 -3.64
CA ASP A 177 22.22 34.87 -3.35
C ASP A 177 22.51 34.56 -1.87
N GLU A 178 21.65 35.04 -0.95
CA GLU A 178 21.71 34.65 0.46
C GLU A 178 21.42 33.16 0.65
N PHE A 179 20.36 32.64 0.03
CA PHE A 179 19.95 31.23 0.18
C PHE A 179 21.06 30.26 -0.23
N PHE A 180 21.79 30.58 -1.29
CA PHE A 180 22.91 29.79 -1.83
C PHE A 180 24.28 30.20 -1.28
N SER A 181 24.38 31.21 -0.39
CA SER A 181 25.66 31.65 0.20
C SER A 181 26.30 30.67 1.20
N GLY A 182 25.57 29.62 1.59
CA GLY A 182 26.02 28.61 2.55
C GLY A 182 26.93 27.53 1.96
N VAL A 183 27.36 26.59 2.81
CA VAL A 183 28.28 25.48 2.46
C VAL A 183 27.72 24.56 1.34
N LYS A 184 26.40 24.56 1.12
CA LYS A 184 25.76 23.79 0.05
C LYS A 184 25.45 24.69 -1.14
N GLU A 185 26.33 24.63 -2.15
CA GLU A 185 26.15 25.34 -3.44
C GLU A 185 24.99 24.77 -4.27
N HIS A 186 24.62 23.51 -4.04
CA HIS A 186 23.49 22.84 -4.68
C HIS A 186 22.40 22.52 -3.66
N LYS A 187 21.15 22.77 -4.05
CA LYS A 187 19.96 22.49 -3.23
C LYS A 187 18.94 21.69 -4.04
N SER A 188 17.99 21.04 -3.39
CA SER A 188 16.90 20.39 -4.11
C SER A 188 15.95 21.44 -4.71
N ALA A 189 15.34 21.11 -5.86
CA ALA A 189 14.31 21.95 -6.45
C ALA A 189 13.12 22.18 -5.50
N ARG A 190 12.82 21.19 -4.64
CA ARG A 190 11.77 21.30 -3.61
C ARG A 190 12.12 22.34 -2.56
N GLU A 191 13.34 22.34 -2.03
CA GLU A 191 13.80 23.36 -1.07
C GLU A 191 13.70 24.77 -1.66
N VAL A 192 14.08 24.96 -2.92
CA VAL A 192 13.93 26.25 -3.61
C VAL A 192 12.47 26.68 -3.67
N ILE A 193 11.56 25.78 -4.07
CA ILE A 193 10.13 26.09 -4.20
C ILE A 193 9.52 26.39 -2.82
N ARG A 194 9.87 25.62 -1.79
CA ARG A 194 9.37 25.85 -0.41
C ARG A 194 9.86 27.20 0.14
N GLU A 195 11.14 27.50 -0.04
CA GLU A 195 11.70 28.78 0.43
C GLU A 195 11.06 29.96 -0.31
N ALA A 196 10.81 29.82 -1.61
CA ALA A 196 10.08 30.82 -2.38
C ALA A 196 8.64 31.00 -1.85
N ALA A 197 7.90 29.91 -1.63
CA ALA A 197 6.55 29.95 -1.07
C ALA A 197 6.51 30.60 0.32
N ARG A 198 7.49 30.28 1.18
CA ARG A 198 7.66 30.89 2.50
C ARG A 198 7.89 32.39 2.42
N ARG A 199 8.78 32.83 1.53
CA ARG A 199 9.08 34.26 1.33
C ARG A 199 7.92 35.03 0.69
N TRP A 200 7.10 34.37 -0.12
CA TRP A 200 5.93 34.97 -0.77
C TRP A 200 4.65 34.89 0.07
N GLY A 201 4.74 34.43 1.32
CA GLY A 201 3.63 34.45 2.26
C GLY A 201 2.62 33.31 2.09
N GLU A 202 2.98 32.26 1.34
CA GLU A 202 2.14 31.05 1.19
C GLU A 202 2.50 29.94 2.20
N ALA A 203 3.72 29.94 2.77
CA ALA A 203 4.08 28.94 3.78
C ALA A 203 3.70 29.43 5.18
N ASP A 204 2.42 29.26 5.53
CA ASP A 204 2.14 28.75 6.86
C ASP A 204 2.80 27.37 7.00
N ARG A 205 3.11 26.98 8.24
CA ARG A 205 3.72 25.69 8.61
C ARG A 205 3.13 24.52 7.82
N ASP A 206 3.91 23.42 7.68
CA ASP A 206 3.35 22.14 7.21
C ASP A 206 1.95 21.95 7.82
N PRO A 207 0.91 21.66 7.00
CA PRO A 207 -0.44 21.53 7.52
C PRO A 207 -0.45 20.56 8.69
N PRO A 208 -1.37 20.69 9.67
CA PRO A 208 -1.52 19.74 10.74
C PRO A 208 -1.45 18.29 10.21
N ILE A 209 -0.74 17.40 10.92
CA ILE A 209 -0.54 16.01 10.48
C ILE A 209 -1.84 15.29 10.08
N SER A 210 -2.95 15.66 10.74
CA SER A 210 -4.29 15.18 10.39
C SER A 210 -4.74 15.59 8.99
N GLU A 211 -4.51 16.84 8.59
CA GLU A 211 -4.89 17.35 7.25
C GLU A 211 -4.05 16.69 6.15
N VAL A 212 -2.75 16.52 6.41
CA VAL A 212 -1.85 15.81 5.48
C VAL A 212 -2.28 14.35 5.33
N PHE A 213 -2.59 13.69 6.44
CA PHE A 213 -3.09 12.31 6.42
C PHE A 213 -4.42 12.20 5.65
N GLU A 214 -5.39 13.08 5.93
CA GLU A 214 -6.68 13.13 5.25
C GLU A 214 -6.53 13.38 3.74
N ALA A 215 -5.58 14.22 3.33
CA ALA A 215 -5.29 14.43 1.91
C ALA A 215 -4.77 13.15 1.23
N PHE A 216 -3.96 12.35 1.92
CA PHE A 216 -3.55 11.04 1.40
C PHE A 216 -4.69 10.03 1.36
N GLU A 217 -5.58 10.03 2.36
CA GLU A 217 -6.80 9.22 2.31
C GLU A 217 -7.66 9.62 1.10
N GLU A 218 -7.81 10.91 0.83
CA GLU A 218 -8.56 11.38 -0.34
C GLU A 218 -7.90 10.92 -1.65
N SER A 219 -6.57 10.95 -1.70
CA SER A 219 -5.80 10.50 -2.87
C SER A 219 -6.00 9.00 -3.15
N TYR A 220 -6.18 8.17 -2.11
CA TYR A 220 -6.47 6.75 -2.25
C TYR A 220 -7.75 6.51 -3.05
N TRP A 221 -8.80 7.31 -2.81
CA TRP A 221 -10.07 7.18 -3.53
C TRP A 221 -10.00 7.59 -5.00
N ARG A 222 -8.97 8.36 -5.38
CA ARG A 222 -8.69 8.76 -6.76
C ARG A 222 -7.87 7.71 -7.50
N LEU A 223 -7.30 6.72 -6.81
CA LEU A 223 -6.57 5.63 -7.45
C LEU A 223 -7.50 4.78 -8.32
N PRO A 224 -7.01 4.23 -9.44
CA PRO A 224 -7.80 3.33 -10.28
C PRO A 224 -8.30 2.13 -9.46
N LYS A 225 -9.62 1.89 -9.48
CA LYS A 225 -10.33 0.85 -8.70
C LYS A 225 -9.81 -0.60 -8.85
N ASN A 226 -8.88 -0.85 -9.76
CA ASN A 226 -8.31 -2.16 -10.04
C ASN A 226 -6.92 -2.38 -9.41
N SER A 227 -6.42 -1.45 -8.58
CA SER A 227 -5.17 -1.63 -7.84
C SER A 227 -5.42 -2.39 -6.54
N SER A 228 -5.95 -3.61 -6.60
CA SER A 228 -6.06 -4.51 -5.42
C SER A 228 -4.68 -4.90 -4.84
N SER A 229 -3.58 -4.45 -5.46
CA SER A 229 -2.20 -4.65 -5.06
C SER A 229 -1.63 -3.61 -4.09
N THR A 230 -2.35 -2.53 -3.75
CA THR A 230 -1.81 -1.46 -2.88
C THR A 230 -1.36 -1.98 -1.51
N LEU A 231 -2.06 -2.97 -0.94
CA LEU A 231 -1.67 -3.62 0.32
C LEU A 231 -0.45 -4.54 0.19
N ALA A 232 -0.32 -5.25 -0.93
CA ALA A 232 0.82 -6.15 -1.13
C ALA A 232 2.12 -5.33 -1.25
N SER A 233 2.06 -4.16 -1.89
CA SER A 233 3.17 -3.22 -1.98
C SER A 233 3.47 -2.50 -0.66
N SER A 234 2.46 -2.15 0.15
CA SER A 234 2.66 -1.48 1.45
C SER A 234 2.98 -2.44 2.60
N SER A 235 2.80 -3.75 2.44
CA SER A 235 3.25 -4.78 3.40
C SER A 235 4.77 -5.00 3.42
N GLY A 236 5.52 -4.20 2.65
CA GLY A 236 6.97 -4.15 2.62
C GLY A 236 7.58 -3.72 3.95
N SER A 237 7.73 -4.70 4.86
CA SER A 237 8.57 -4.68 6.06
C SER A 237 8.09 -3.74 7.19
N PRO A 238 7.47 -4.26 8.28
CA PRO A 238 7.39 -3.51 9.53
C PRO A 238 8.81 -3.39 10.07
N ARG A 239 9.43 -2.23 9.85
CA ARG A 239 10.88 -2.04 10.03
C ARG A 239 11.32 -1.65 11.41
N ARG A 240 10.38 -1.24 12.24
CA ARG A 240 10.52 -1.24 13.68
C ARG A 240 9.14 -1.45 14.25
N SER A 241 9.08 -2.38 15.18
CA SER A 241 8.01 -2.39 16.14
C SER A 241 7.86 -1.02 16.79
N PRO A 242 6.64 -0.57 17.12
CA PRO A 242 6.45 0.49 18.10
C PRO A 242 7.36 0.26 19.32
N PRO A 243 7.78 1.31 20.06
CA PRO A 243 8.72 1.17 21.20
C PRO A 243 8.29 0.16 22.27
N TRP A 244 7.02 -0.25 22.29
CA TRP A 244 6.46 -1.29 23.15
C TRP A 244 6.46 -2.72 22.55
N SER A 245 7.16 -2.98 21.43
CA SER A 245 7.21 -4.33 20.85
C SER A 245 8.57 -4.68 20.23
N THR A 246 8.81 -5.98 20.06
CA THR A 246 9.93 -6.50 19.25
C THR A 246 9.35 -7.24 18.05
N ALA A 247 9.60 -6.74 16.84
CA ALA A 247 9.17 -7.36 15.60
C ALA A 247 10.27 -8.31 15.14
N THR A 248 10.04 -9.61 15.26
CA THR A 248 10.97 -10.62 14.76
C THR A 248 10.39 -11.23 13.49
N ARG A 249 11.12 -11.12 12.38
CA ARG A 249 10.70 -11.73 11.12
C ARG A 249 11.04 -13.22 11.13
N THR A 250 10.03 -14.07 11.25
CA THR A 250 10.18 -15.51 11.05
C THR A 250 9.89 -15.85 9.59
N SER A 251 10.92 -15.93 8.74
CA SER A 251 10.73 -16.44 7.38
C SER A 251 10.61 -17.97 7.42
N SER A 252 9.41 -18.51 7.23
CA SER A 252 9.26 -19.94 6.95
C SER A 252 9.62 -20.27 5.50
N ARG A 253 9.90 -21.56 5.22
CA ARG A 253 10.04 -22.09 3.84
C ARG A 253 8.78 -21.87 2.99
N ALA A 254 7.66 -21.56 3.63
CA ALA A 254 6.39 -21.23 3.02
C ALA A 254 6.04 -19.73 3.18
N THR A 255 7.01 -18.81 3.13
CA THR A 255 6.95 -17.35 2.79
C THR A 255 5.72 -16.47 3.16
N LYS A 256 4.81 -16.88 4.04
CA LYS A 256 3.45 -16.29 4.07
C LYS A 256 2.98 -15.78 5.43
N VAL A 257 3.84 -15.83 6.44
CA VAL A 257 3.67 -15.12 7.72
C VAL A 257 4.75 -14.05 7.77
N THR A 258 4.36 -12.78 7.76
CA THR A 258 5.26 -11.68 7.43
C THR A 258 5.91 -11.07 8.67
N SER A 259 5.27 -11.19 9.85
CA SER A 259 5.72 -10.50 11.06
C SER A 259 5.26 -11.20 12.34
N ALA A 260 6.12 -11.32 13.36
CA ALA A 260 5.74 -11.67 14.72
C ALA A 260 5.98 -10.47 15.63
N PHE A 261 4.98 -10.08 16.42
CA PHE A 261 5.09 -9.06 17.46
C PHE A 261 5.05 -9.75 18.81
N VAL A 262 6.03 -9.43 19.65
CA VAL A 262 5.97 -9.70 21.09
C VAL A 262 5.48 -8.42 21.76
N GLY A 263 4.30 -8.48 22.39
CA GLY A 263 3.80 -7.37 23.19
C GLY A 263 4.52 -7.31 24.54
N ASP A 264 4.86 -6.11 25.00
CA ASP A 264 5.52 -5.93 26.28
C ASP A 264 4.61 -6.40 27.44
N GLY A 265 5.15 -7.26 28.32
CA GLY A 265 4.52 -7.63 29.60
C GLY A 265 3.60 -8.86 29.67
N ARG A 266 3.14 -9.49 28.57
CA ARG A 266 2.21 -10.66 28.65
C ARG A 266 2.76 -12.00 28.16
N ASN A 267 4.03 -12.08 27.78
CA ASN A 267 4.61 -13.26 27.10
C ASN A 267 3.71 -13.77 25.94
N HIS A 268 2.94 -12.87 25.31
CA HIS A 268 2.00 -13.20 24.24
C HIS A 268 2.60 -12.79 22.89
N ARG A 269 2.52 -13.68 21.91
CA ARG A 269 3.06 -13.47 20.56
C ARG A 269 1.93 -13.40 19.54
N SER A 270 1.85 -12.28 18.85
CA SER A 270 0.92 -12.08 17.74
C SER A 270 1.65 -12.21 16.42
N PHE A 271 1.24 -13.16 15.58
CA PHE A 271 1.76 -13.36 14.24
C PHE A 271 0.82 -12.70 13.23
N PHE A 272 1.36 -12.03 12.22
CA PHE A 272 0.58 -11.33 11.21
C PHE A 272 0.89 -11.83 9.82
N GLY A 273 -0.16 -12.03 9.04
CA GLY A 273 -0.05 -12.41 7.64
C GLY A 273 -1.00 -11.62 6.75
N PHE A 274 -0.61 -11.47 5.49
CA PHE A 274 -1.48 -10.97 4.44
C PHE A 274 -1.43 -11.96 3.28
N GLU A 275 -2.58 -12.53 2.92
CA GLU A 275 -2.71 -13.41 1.76
C GLU A 275 -3.93 -12.95 0.95
N PRO A 276 -3.72 -12.30 -0.21
CA PRO A 276 -4.81 -11.84 -1.05
C PRO A 276 -5.49 -12.98 -1.81
N GLY A 277 -4.78 -14.09 -2.05
CA GLY A 277 -5.29 -15.24 -2.77
C GLY A 277 -6.41 -15.97 -2.03
N GLN A 278 -7.12 -16.83 -2.76
CA GLN A 278 -8.19 -17.68 -2.24
C GLN A 278 -7.86 -19.18 -2.26
N HIS A 279 -6.68 -19.54 -2.79
CA HIS A 279 -6.32 -20.91 -3.07
C HIS A 279 -6.27 -21.76 -1.78
N TRP A 280 -7.09 -22.79 -1.71
CA TRP A 280 -7.34 -23.52 -0.46
C TRP A 280 -6.09 -24.26 0.05
N ASN A 281 -5.29 -24.90 -0.82
CA ASN A 281 -4.03 -25.56 -0.43
C ASN A 281 -3.02 -24.54 0.12
N ARG A 282 -3.04 -23.33 -0.45
CA ARG A 282 -2.14 -22.26 -0.02
C ARG A 282 -2.53 -21.81 1.38
N TRP A 283 -3.82 -21.55 1.60
CA TRP A 283 -4.35 -21.21 2.90
C TRP A 283 -4.12 -22.33 3.93
N LYS A 284 -4.33 -23.60 3.56
CA LYS A 284 -4.02 -24.73 4.44
C LYS A 284 -2.55 -24.72 4.89
N ALA A 285 -1.61 -24.50 3.98
CA ALA A 285 -0.19 -24.40 4.31
C ALA A 285 0.11 -23.20 5.23
N ILE A 286 -0.53 -22.04 4.98
CA ILE A 286 -0.40 -20.86 5.84
C ILE A 286 -0.89 -21.16 7.25
N LEU A 287 -2.12 -21.66 7.38
CA LEU A 287 -2.74 -21.91 8.69
C LEU A 287 -1.97 -22.96 9.48
N ASN A 288 -1.50 -24.04 8.84
CA ASN A 288 -0.68 -25.06 9.50
C ASN A 288 0.63 -24.48 10.05
N GLU A 289 1.33 -23.66 9.26
CA GLU A 289 2.58 -23.03 9.70
C GLU A 289 2.33 -22.00 10.81
N SER A 290 1.24 -21.25 10.74
CA SER A 290 0.84 -20.33 11.81
C SER A 290 0.50 -21.05 13.11
N LEU A 291 -0.20 -22.18 13.05
CA LEU A 291 -0.46 -23.02 14.23
C LEU A 291 0.85 -23.52 14.85
N ARG A 292 1.82 -23.93 14.03
CA ARG A 292 3.16 -24.34 14.50
C ARG A 292 3.86 -23.21 15.28
N TYR A 293 3.78 -21.97 14.78
CA TYR A 293 4.35 -20.80 15.48
C TYR A 293 3.62 -20.46 16.78
N VAL A 294 2.28 -20.55 16.78
CA VAL A 294 1.47 -20.38 17.98
C VAL A 294 1.81 -21.45 19.02
N GLU A 295 1.96 -22.71 18.62
CA GLU A 295 2.38 -23.82 19.50
C GLU A 295 3.76 -23.59 20.08
N GLN A 296 4.71 -23.14 19.27
CA GLN A 296 6.04 -22.78 19.75
C GLN A 296 5.98 -21.68 20.82
N ALA A 297 5.17 -20.64 20.62
CA ALA A 297 4.97 -19.59 21.61
C ALA A 297 4.39 -20.14 22.93
N HIS A 298 3.47 -21.11 22.85
CA HIS A 298 2.91 -21.79 24.02
C HIS A 298 3.95 -22.63 24.75
N HIS A 299 4.80 -23.38 24.03
CA HIS A 299 5.87 -24.17 24.64
C HIS A 299 6.92 -23.32 25.35
N GLU A 300 7.15 -22.09 24.89
CA GLU A 300 8.05 -21.12 25.51
C GLU A 300 7.40 -20.39 26.72
N GLY A 301 6.29 -20.91 27.24
CA GLY A 301 5.59 -20.39 28.43
C GLY A 301 4.74 -19.14 28.16
N GLY A 302 4.44 -18.88 26.88
CA GLY A 302 3.68 -17.73 26.42
C GLY A 302 2.29 -18.07 25.88
N GLY A 303 1.56 -17.06 25.42
CA GLY A 303 0.39 -17.23 24.56
C GLY A 303 0.74 -16.93 23.11
N GLY A 304 -0.03 -17.45 22.14
CA GLY A 304 0.17 -17.15 20.73
C GLY A 304 -1.13 -17.01 19.95
N ARG A 305 -1.17 -16.07 19.01
CA ARG A 305 -2.27 -15.95 18.03
C ARG A 305 -1.72 -15.51 16.67
N ALA A 306 -2.26 -16.03 15.58
CA ALA A 306 -2.03 -15.54 14.24
C ALA A 306 -3.26 -14.77 13.72
N VAL A 307 -3.02 -13.58 13.18
CA VAL A 307 -4.03 -12.67 12.62
C VAL A 307 -3.72 -12.43 11.14
N PHE A 308 -4.71 -12.66 10.30
CA PHE A 308 -4.61 -12.44 8.86
C PHE A 308 -5.52 -11.31 8.43
N PHE A 309 -4.98 -10.40 7.63
CA PHE A 309 -5.77 -9.31 7.07
C PHE A 309 -6.29 -9.68 5.68
N ARG A 310 -7.56 -9.39 5.41
CA ARG A 310 -8.17 -9.54 4.08
C ARG A 310 -8.92 -8.28 3.72
N ALA A 311 -8.73 -7.79 2.50
CA ALA A 311 -9.45 -6.62 2.01
C ALA A 311 -10.91 -6.95 1.71
N GLU A 312 -11.80 -6.01 1.99
CA GLU A 312 -13.20 -6.07 1.59
C GLU A 312 -13.35 -6.31 0.07
N GLY A 313 -14.22 -7.24 -0.32
CA GLY A 313 -14.43 -7.63 -1.71
C GLY A 313 -13.49 -8.71 -2.23
N GLN A 314 -12.49 -9.14 -1.45
CA GLN A 314 -11.75 -10.36 -1.77
C GLN A 314 -12.68 -11.57 -1.74
N LYS A 315 -12.44 -12.54 -2.64
CA LYS A 315 -13.24 -13.76 -2.72
C LYS A 315 -13.24 -14.50 -1.38
N ARG A 316 -14.37 -15.14 -1.07
CA ARG A 316 -14.55 -15.92 0.15
C ARG A 316 -13.55 -17.08 0.19
N LEU A 317 -12.97 -17.31 1.37
CA LEU A 317 -12.11 -18.48 1.58
C LEU A 317 -12.88 -19.78 1.35
N ALA A 318 -12.20 -20.77 0.77
CA ALA A 318 -12.76 -22.09 0.55
C ALA A 318 -13.18 -22.75 1.89
N THR A 319 -14.19 -23.62 1.83
CA THR A 319 -14.76 -24.30 3.00
C THR A 319 -13.70 -24.97 3.90
N PRO A 320 -12.70 -25.72 3.39
CA PRO A 320 -11.70 -26.35 4.24
C PRO A 320 -10.86 -25.35 5.05
N THR A 321 -10.61 -24.16 4.48
CA THR A 321 -9.89 -23.09 5.16
C THR A 321 -10.74 -22.50 6.29
N ARG A 322 -12.04 -22.30 6.05
CA ARG A 322 -12.98 -21.80 7.05
C ARG A 322 -13.11 -22.76 8.22
N GLU A 323 -13.28 -24.05 7.94
CA GLU A 323 -13.34 -25.09 8.98
C GLU A 323 -12.11 -25.07 9.89
N THR A 324 -10.92 -24.88 9.33
CA THR A 324 -9.68 -24.79 10.13
C THR A 324 -9.66 -23.55 11.03
N LEU A 325 -10.18 -22.41 10.57
CA LEU A 325 -10.29 -21.19 11.36
C LEU A 325 -11.33 -21.35 12.48
N ASP A 326 -12.48 -21.91 12.16
CA ASP A 326 -13.59 -22.14 13.09
C ASP A 326 -13.22 -23.15 14.19
N GLN A 327 -12.33 -24.11 13.89
CA GLN A 327 -11.78 -25.05 14.87
C GLN A 327 -10.70 -24.43 15.78
N ASN A 328 -10.13 -23.28 15.40
CA ASN A 328 -9.02 -22.65 16.12
C ASN A 328 -9.24 -21.15 16.39
N PRO A 329 -10.42 -20.72 16.88
CA PRO A 329 -10.80 -19.30 16.93
C PRO A 329 -9.91 -18.47 17.86
N ASP A 330 -9.35 -19.09 18.91
CA ASP A 330 -8.46 -18.40 19.85
C ASP A 330 -7.03 -18.23 19.31
N ARG A 331 -6.64 -19.06 18.34
CA ARG A 331 -5.27 -19.17 17.79
C ARG A 331 -5.12 -18.57 16.41
N LEU A 332 -6.18 -18.59 15.59
CA LEU A 332 -6.18 -18.09 14.22
C LEU A 332 -7.34 -17.11 14.04
N ARG A 333 -7.08 -15.96 13.44
CA ARG A 333 -8.08 -14.92 13.23
C ARG A 333 -7.95 -14.31 11.85
N ILE A 334 -9.09 -13.98 11.24
CA ILE A 334 -9.14 -13.10 10.07
C ILE A 334 -9.75 -11.78 10.48
N VAL A 335 -9.08 -10.69 10.11
CA VAL A 335 -9.57 -9.32 10.21
C VAL A 335 -9.87 -8.85 8.80
N GLU A 336 -11.14 -8.63 8.49
CA GLU A 336 -11.54 -8.00 7.25
C GLU A 336 -11.30 -6.48 7.36
N LEU A 337 -10.49 -5.96 6.44
CA LEU A 337 -10.16 -4.55 6.29
C LEU A 337 -11.18 -3.93 5.34
N THR A 338 -11.97 -2.99 5.87
CA THR A 338 -12.89 -2.17 5.08
C THR A 338 -12.11 -1.28 4.11
N LYS A 339 -12.75 -0.75 3.07
CA LYS A 339 -12.07 0.23 2.19
C LYS A 339 -11.53 1.45 2.94
N LEU A 340 -12.16 1.84 4.05
CA LEU A 340 -11.67 2.91 4.94
C LEU A 340 -10.38 2.48 5.63
N ASP A 341 -10.33 1.27 6.19
CA ASP A 341 -9.09 0.73 6.78
C ASP A 341 -7.94 0.71 5.76
N LEU A 342 -8.24 0.42 4.49
CA LEU A 342 -7.25 0.44 3.41
C LEU A 342 -6.76 1.85 3.08
N ALA A 343 -7.67 2.83 3.06
CA ALA A 343 -7.33 4.23 2.85
C ALA A 343 -6.43 4.73 3.99
N ASP A 344 -6.80 4.42 5.24
CA ASP A 344 -6.00 4.70 6.44
C ASP A 344 -4.59 4.07 6.30
N CYS A 345 -4.50 2.78 5.97
CA CYS A 345 -3.21 2.11 5.81
C CYS A 345 -2.36 2.72 4.68
N PHE A 346 -2.98 3.12 3.57
CA PHE A 346 -2.30 3.80 2.46
C PHE A 346 -1.79 5.18 2.88
N ALA A 347 -2.61 5.97 3.56
CA ALA A 347 -2.26 7.29 4.06
C ALA A 347 -1.12 7.21 5.08
N ALA A 348 -1.17 6.23 5.99
CA ALA A 348 -0.13 5.98 6.97
C ALA A 348 1.22 5.66 6.32
N HIS A 349 1.21 4.74 5.34
CA HIS A 349 2.43 4.39 4.61
C HIS A 349 3.01 5.59 3.86
N THR A 350 2.17 6.36 3.17
CA THR A 350 2.61 7.51 2.37
C THR A 350 3.16 8.63 3.25
N LEU A 351 2.45 8.97 4.33
CA LEU A 351 2.90 9.96 5.31
C LEU A 351 4.25 9.57 5.92
N TRP A 352 4.38 8.31 6.34
CA TRP A 352 5.62 7.82 6.93
C TRP A 352 6.78 7.83 5.92
N ALA A 353 6.52 7.46 4.66
CA ALA A 353 7.53 7.50 3.59
C ALA A 353 7.99 8.93 3.28
N GLU A 354 7.08 9.91 3.18
CA GLU A 354 7.45 11.30 2.95
C GLU A 354 8.30 11.87 4.10
N VAL A 355 7.98 11.52 5.35
CA VAL A 355 8.77 11.92 6.52
C VAL A 355 10.14 11.23 6.52
N GLU A 356 10.22 9.95 6.15
CA GLU A 356 11.50 9.26 6.05
C GLU A 356 12.42 9.90 5.00
N GLN A 357 11.83 10.41 3.92
CA GLN A 357 12.51 11.07 2.81
C GLN A 357 12.88 12.54 3.10
N GLY A 358 12.40 13.13 4.20
CA GLY A 358 12.58 14.55 4.50
C GLY A 358 11.72 15.47 3.63
N ASP A 359 10.66 14.93 3.03
CA ASP A 359 9.70 15.69 2.25
C ASP A 359 8.75 16.53 3.10
N ARG A 360 8.71 16.24 4.41
CA ARG A 360 7.96 16.96 5.44
C ARG A 360 8.88 17.35 6.60
N GLU A 361 8.55 18.44 7.29
CA GLU A 361 9.28 18.90 8.48
C GLU A 361 8.86 18.17 9.77
N MET A 362 7.83 17.33 9.70
CA MET A 362 7.34 16.53 10.81
C MET A 362 8.40 15.52 11.29
N SER A 363 8.50 15.34 12.61
CA SER A 363 9.39 14.33 13.18
C SER A 363 8.79 12.93 13.05
N ARG A 364 9.66 11.90 13.05
CA ARG A 364 9.21 10.50 13.01
C ARG A 364 8.39 10.15 14.24
N GLU A 365 8.81 10.65 15.40
CA GLU A 365 8.18 10.43 16.70
C GLU A 365 6.75 11.01 16.74
N GLU A 366 6.56 12.19 16.13
CA GLU A 366 5.25 12.82 15.99
C GLU A 366 4.32 12.00 15.09
N VAL A 367 4.82 11.51 13.96
CA VAL A 367 4.05 10.66 13.05
C VAL A 367 3.69 9.34 13.70
N ASP A 368 4.62 8.67 14.37
CA ASP A 368 4.36 7.42 15.07
C ASP A 368 3.30 7.61 16.17
N ALA A 369 3.37 8.70 16.94
CA ALA A 369 2.37 9.01 17.97
C ALA A 369 0.98 9.27 17.38
N PHE A 370 0.91 10.00 16.26
CA PHE A 370 -0.33 10.23 15.53
C PHE A 370 -0.93 8.91 15.00
N LEU A 371 -0.12 8.07 14.34
CA LEU A 371 -0.57 6.80 13.78
C LEU A 371 -1.02 5.83 14.88
N LEU A 372 -0.32 5.78 16.01
CA LEU A 372 -0.75 4.97 17.17
C LEU A 372 -2.15 5.36 17.65
N LYS A 373 -2.45 6.67 17.69
CA LYS A 373 -3.78 7.17 18.05
C LYS A 373 -4.81 6.85 16.97
N ARG A 374 -4.48 7.07 15.69
CA ARG A 374 -5.38 6.84 14.55
C ARG A 374 -5.78 5.37 14.40
N PHE A 375 -4.85 4.45 14.62
CA PHE A 375 -5.06 3.01 14.46
C PHE A 375 -5.49 2.30 15.75
N ALA A 376 -5.79 3.02 16.84
CA ALA A 376 -6.18 2.42 18.12
C ALA A 376 -7.36 1.43 17.97
N ASP A 377 -8.38 1.79 17.19
CA ASP A 377 -9.56 0.93 16.95
C ASP A 377 -9.20 -0.34 16.17
N LEU A 378 -8.36 -0.23 15.13
CA LEU A 378 -7.89 -1.37 14.35
C LEU A 378 -6.98 -2.27 15.20
N ALA A 379 -6.10 -1.67 16.00
CA ALA A 379 -5.25 -2.37 16.94
C ALA A 379 -6.08 -3.13 17.98
N TRP A 380 -7.18 -2.55 18.46
CA TRP A 380 -8.10 -3.24 19.36
C TRP A 380 -8.76 -4.44 18.68
N ARG A 381 -9.32 -4.27 17.48
CA ARG A 381 -9.85 -5.40 16.67
C ARG A 381 -8.83 -6.52 16.45
N VAL A 382 -7.55 -6.21 16.44
CA VAL A 382 -6.46 -7.16 16.26
C VAL A 382 -6.09 -7.88 17.56
N VAL A 383 -5.95 -7.14 18.66
CA VAL A 383 -5.38 -7.61 19.93
C VAL A 383 -6.43 -8.33 20.79
N ASP A 384 -7.60 -7.75 20.99
CA ASP A 384 -8.64 -8.26 21.88
C ASP A 384 -10.01 -7.97 21.28
N ALA A 385 -10.82 -8.99 21.00
CA ALA A 385 -12.27 -8.80 20.93
C ALA A 385 -13.01 -10.14 20.94
N VAL A 386 -13.58 -10.47 22.11
CA VAL A 386 -15.04 -10.69 22.10
C VAL A 386 -15.64 -9.48 21.37
N PRO A 387 -16.45 -9.66 20.32
CA PRO A 387 -17.02 -8.52 19.59
C PRO A 387 -17.63 -7.55 20.60
N PRO A 388 -17.30 -6.25 20.54
CA PRO A 388 -17.93 -5.28 21.43
C PRO A 388 -19.44 -5.37 21.17
N PRO A 389 -20.28 -5.24 22.21
CA PRO A 389 -21.73 -5.21 22.01
C PRO A 389 -22.03 -4.17 20.93
N PRO A 390 -22.96 -4.46 20.00
CA PRO A 390 -23.27 -3.55 18.92
C PRO A 390 -23.51 -2.17 19.52
N PRO A 391 -22.92 -1.11 18.93
CA PRO A 391 -23.17 0.23 19.42
C PRO A 391 -24.69 0.46 19.45
N PRO A 392 -25.20 1.27 20.39
CA PRO A 392 -26.60 1.66 20.38
C PRO A 392 -26.98 2.23 18.98
N PRO A 393 -28.25 2.41 18.64
CA PRO A 393 -28.57 3.23 17.49
C PRO A 393 -28.07 4.67 17.72
N PRO A 394 -27.52 5.36 16.70
CA PRO A 394 -27.20 6.78 16.83
C PRO A 394 -28.46 7.56 17.19
N PRO A 395 -28.34 8.63 18.00
CA PRO A 395 -29.47 9.50 18.30
C PRO A 395 -30.15 9.99 17.02
N PRO A 396 -31.50 9.88 16.89
CA PRO A 396 -32.21 10.23 15.66
C PRO A 396 -31.96 11.67 15.19
N ASP A 397 -31.72 12.61 16.11
CA ASP A 397 -31.43 14.03 15.84
C ASP A 397 -30.07 14.24 15.15
N VAL A 398 -29.08 13.39 15.45
CA VAL A 398 -27.76 13.44 14.79
C VAL A 398 -27.86 12.92 13.36
N VAL A 399 -28.58 11.80 13.16
CA VAL A 399 -28.84 11.25 11.83
C VAL A 399 -29.67 12.24 11.00
N GLU A 400 -30.70 12.84 11.59
CA GLU A 400 -31.50 13.90 10.98
C GLU A 400 -30.61 15.05 10.50
N ARG A 401 -29.79 15.63 11.37
CA ARG A 401 -28.92 16.77 11.02
C ARG A 401 -28.01 16.45 9.85
N LEU A 402 -27.40 15.26 9.86
CA LEU A 402 -26.46 14.83 8.83
C LEU A 402 -27.14 14.51 7.51
N VAL A 403 -28.30 13.84 7.53
CA VAL A 403 -29.09 13.60 6.32
C VAL A 403 -29.65 14.91 5.77
N ARG A 404 -30.13 15.82 6.62
CA ARG A 404 -30.64 17.13 6.21
C ARG A 404 -29.57 18.02 5.56
N SER A 405 -28.30 17.83 5.91
CA SER A 405 -27.18 18.56 5.32
C SER A 405 -26.85 18.14 3.87
N ALA A 406 -27.54 17.15 3.31
CA ALA A 406 -27.36 16.68 1.93
C ALA A 406 -28.70 16.23 1.31
N ILE A 407 -29.00 16.67 0.07
CA ILE A 407 -30.23 16.27 -0.63
C ILE A 407 -30.33 14.74 -0.80
N LEU A 408 -29.18 14.09 -1.03
CA LEU A 408 -29.00 12.64 -0.98
C LEU A 408 -27.67 12.35 -0.30
N ILE A 409 -27.64 11.39 0.62
CA ILE A 409 -26.40 10.88 1.23
C ILE A 409 -26.34 9.36 1.10
N THR A 410 -25.21 8.84 0.62
CA THR A 410 -24.98 7.39 0.60
C THR A 410 -24.73 6.90 2.02
N MET A 411 -25.06 5.63 2.30
CA MET A 411 -24.79 5.02 3.61
C MET A 411 -23.32 5.14 4.01
N GLU A 412 -22.39 4.94 3.07
CA GLU A 412 -20.94 5.07 3.31
C GLU A 412 -20.56 6.49 3.75
N MET A 413 -21.09 7.53 3.06
CA MET A 413 -20.82 8.93 3.42
C MET A 413 -21.45 9.32 4.77
N LEU A 414 -22.64 8.79 5.07
CA LEU A 414 -23.33 9.06 6.34
C LEU A 414 -22.60 8.43 7.52
N LEU A 415 -22.12 7.19 7.36
CA LEU A 415 -21.31 6.51 8.38
C LEU A 415 -20.02 7.25 8.66
N GLU A 416 -19.37 7.78 7.63
CA GLU A 416 -18.15 8.59 7.77
C GLU A 416 -18.42 9.90 8.53
N ARG A 417 -19.49 10.63 8.18
CA ARG A 417 -19.87 11.85 8.90
C ARG A 417 -20.25 11.58 10.35
N LEU A 418 -20.99 10.50 10.61
CA LEU A 418 -21.33 10.07 11.97
C LEU A 418 -20.07 9.73 12.78
N ARG A 419 -19.12 8.99 12.18
CA ARG A 419 -17.85 8.65 12.83
C ARG A 419 -17.05 9.91 13.19
N ARG A 420 -16.99 10.89 12.29
CA ARG A 420 -16.33 12.18 12.52
C ARG A 420 -16.99 13.00 13.63
N GLU A 421 -18.32 13.08 13.62
CA GLU A 421 -19.05 13.92 14.60
C GLU A 421 -19.14 13.28 15.99
N THR A 422 -19.32 11.95 16.08
CA THR A 422 -19.58 11.29 17.36
C THR A 422 -18.39 10.53 17.92
N GLY A 423 -17.32 10.33 17.14
CA GLY A 423 -16.17 9.52 17.53
C GLY A 423 -16.48 8.02 17.68
N THR A 424 -17.69 7.58 17.28
CA THR A 424 -18.16 6.19 17.44
C THR A 424 -18.39 5.57 16.08
N PRO A 425 -17.83 4.38 15.78
CA PRO A 425 -18.19 3.65 14.57
C PRO A 425 -19.60 3.08 14.71
N TRP A 426 -20.50 3.44 13.80
CA TRP A 426 -21.85 2.87 13.73
C TRP A 426 -21.91 1.81 12.62
N THR A 427 -22.86 0.87 12.71
CA THR A 427 -23.09 -0.09 11.63
C THR A 427 -24.18 0.42 10.68
N PRO A 428 -24.18 -0.01 9.40
CA PRO A 428 -25.25 0.32 8.47
C PRO A 428 -26.64 0.01 9.04
N GLU A 429 -26.79 -1.10 9.76
CA GLU A 429 -28.06 -1.53 10.36
C GLU A 429 -28.49 -0.63 11.52
N ALA A 430 -27.54 -0.12 12.32
CA ALA A 430 -27.84 0.84 13.38
C ALA A 430 -28.33 2.18 12.81
N VAL A 431 -27.67 2.66 11.75
CA VAL A 431 -28.05 3.89 11.05
C VAL A 431 -29.38 3.73 10.33
N LEU A 432 -29.63 2.59 9.69
CA LEU A 432 -30.92 2.30 9.04
C LEU A 432 -32.06 2.29 10.04
N ARG A 433 -31.89 1.63 11.19
CA ARG A 433 -32.91 1.64 12.25
C ARG A 433 -33.20 3.05 12.75
N ALA A 434 -32.17 3.89 12.90
CA ALA A 434 -32.35 5.28 13.31
C ALA A 434 -33.05 6.13 12.21
N ALA A 435 -32.73 5.89 10.94
CA ALA A 435 -33.34 6.55 9.80
C ALA A 435 -34.81 6.14 9.59
N GLU A 436 -35.12 4.86 9.73
CA GLU A 436 -36.48 4.31 9.63
C GLU A 436 -37.41 4.82 10.73
N GLN A 437 -36.86 5.24 11.87
CA GLN A 437 -37.61 5.88 12.95
C GLN A 437 -37.96 7.35 12.66
N HIS A 438 -37.38 7.94 11.60
CA HIS A 438 -37.56 9.35 11.27
C HIS A 438 -38.51 9.51 10.07
N ALA A 439 -39.71 10.05 10.31
CA ALA A 439 -40.78 10.15 9.29
C ALA A 439 -40.39 10.93 8.01
N SER A 440 -39.41 11.83 8.11
CA SER A 440 -38.92 12.64 6.98
C SER A 440 -37.72 12.05 6.24
N ILE A 441 -37.27 10.83 6.55
CA ILE A 441 -36.14 10.18 5.86
C ILE A 441 -36.66 9.01 5.03
N GLN A 442 -36.45 9.07 3.72
CA GLN A 442 -36.69 7.92 2.82
C GLN A 442 -35.42 7.11 2.65
N VAL A 443 -35.54 5.80 2.82
CA VAL A 443 -34.44 4.86 2.60
C VAL A 443 -34.66 4.13 1.27
N TYR A 444 -33.69 4.24 0.37
CA TYR A 444 -33.67 3.50 -0.90
C TYR A 444 -32.56 2.45 -0.86
N THR A 445 -32.95 1.18 -0.86
CA THR A 445 -32.01 0.05 -0.83
C THR A 445 -31.96 -0.64 -2.18
N SER A 446 -30.76 -0.83 -2.71
CA SER A 446 -30.47 -1.62 -3.91
C SER A 446 -29.39 -2.66 -3.60
N PRO A 447 -29.19 -3.68 -4.46
CA PRO A 447 -28.10 -4.66 -4.26
C PRO A 447 -26.69 -4.05 -4.24
N LYS A 448 -26.52 -2.79 -4.69
CA LYS A 448 -25.22 -2.14 -4.82
C LYS A 448 -25.00 -0.99 -3.83
N ALA A 449 -26.06 -0.43 -3.26
CA ALA A 449 -25.99 0.74 -2.39
C ALA A 449 -27.30 0.97 -1.63
N THR A 450 -27.18 1.58 -0.46
CA THR A 450 -28.29 2.16 0.29
C THR A 450 -28.12 3.67 0.36
N VAL A 451 -29.18 4.40 0.05
CA VAL A 451 -29.19 5.87 -0.01
C VAL A 451 -30.31 6.40 0.87
N LEU A 452 -30.00 7.43 1.65
CA LEU A 452 -30.97 8.13 2.49
C LEU A 452 -31.27 9.49 1.85
N GLN A 453 -32.56 9.80 1.71
CA GLN A 453 -33.05 11.06 1.17
C GLN A 453 -33.92 11.76 2.20
N TRP A 454 -33.69 13.05 2.40
CA TRP A 454 -34.61 13.88 3.16
C TRP A 454 -35.85 14.19 2.32
N ILE A 455 -37.04 13.79 2.78
CA ILE A 455 -38.31 14.17 2.18
C ILE A 455 -38.76 15.47 2.84
N HIS A 456 -38.77 16.57 2.08
CA HIS A 456 -39.44 17.79 2.51
C HIS A 456 -40.95 17.51 2.61
N PHE A 457 -41.49 17.52 3.83
CA PHE A 457 -42.90 17.88 4.02
C PHE A 457 -42.98 19.40 3.84
N SER A 458 -43.61 19.83 2.75
CA SER A 458 -44.02 21.22 2.51
C SER A 458 -45.02 21.68 3.55
#